data_AF-A0A9D8N3P2-F1
#
_entry.id   AF-A0A9D8N3P2-F1
#
_cell.length_a   1.000
_cell.length_b   1.000
_cell.length_c   1.000
_cell.angle_alpha   90.00
_cell.angle_beta   90.00
_cell.angle_gamma   90.00
#
_symmetry.space_group_name_H-M   'P 1'
#
loop_
_entity.id
_entity.type
_entity.pdbx_description
1 polymer ?
#
loop_
_entity_poly.entity_id
_entity_poly.type
_entity_poly.pdbx_seq_one_letter_code
_entity_poly.pdbx_strand_id
1 'polypeptide(L)'
;MQDVSKKNFLLTSYLLPLTSYLLLLTSCSTIDDAEPSINDNVPVAVNLSFAVTESPSSRMTAAVVQDEGQTYRGIAISRIVPFAVEGKITVDDMPKAFMIHGNGEKPVTSRPYYYYDKCSLMPGVASFLSYGRAPVASENKAINGSLIETFPPDMAPKDIRLSVESISQRTANTAAVNLANYMTTIANAIGNGIAWKDAQNATLKVLYQNFVNQTGSSSDGEILPGSSANVRAFTQALKSSLQELTLTNADDIAIRNAIIERIDMYTEWDGFPASIGLPDGAAVIRWNGASFVPQLSTTELADINGIDRFSYPAELYYYGNSRINTSIIDDRMASYTNREWSQVLADYEYANAKVTKNTTAVAIKEPLQYGVANLQVKLKQTTSTLTDAKGTEVTVGTTNFPLTGIIVGGQLPVGFDFSPNTAYPVYSEADMKFIYDSQVKTNGISGSDYFYLSSEADATTMTNTLVLQSYNNKKVPVLLEFINNSDKDFKGIDGIVYRGTKFYLAGEVDPEDFKDDPRTDIRDRVFTQDYTTTLNMKVTSLEKAYNVVPNLLSPRMEMGIELVPKWVSTTPEEVLL
;
A
#
# COMPACT_ATOMS: atom_id res chain seq x y z
N MET A 1 47.83 -35.97 31.74
CA MET A 1 46.85 -36.78 30.99
C MET A 1 45.49 -36.27 31.44
N GLN A 2 44.76 -35.53 30.59
CA GLN A 2 43.75 -36.06 29.64
C GLN A 2 42.69 -36.90 30.39
N ASP A 3 41.39 -36.64 30.33
CA ASP A 3 40.55 -35.98 29.28
C ASP A 3 39.34 -35.24 29.92
N VAL A 4 38.77 -34.15 29.36
CA VAL A 4 37.68 -34.09 28.33
C VAL A 4 36.43 -34.89 28.78
N SER A 5 35.18 -34.40 28.82
CA SER A 5 34.51 -33.13 28.44
C SER A 5 33.39 -32.81 29.47
N LYS A 6 32.40 -31.90 29.34
CA LYS A 6 31.84 -31.02 28.28
C LYS A 6 31.01 -29.91 28.97
N LYS A 7 30.91 -28.69 28.41
CA LYS A 7 29.85 -27.70 28.77
C LYS A 7 29.44 -26.88 27.54
N ASN A 8 28.15 -26.62 27.42
CA ASN A 8 27.54 -25.93 26.26
C ASN A 8 27.87 -24.44 26.26
N PHE A 9 28.14 -23.89 25.08
CA PHE A 9 28.34 -22.45 24.86
C PHE A 9 27.03 -21.82 24.35
N LEU A 10 26.55 -20.81 25.06
CA LEU A 10 25.53 -19.88 24.56
C LEU A 10 26.25 -18.77 23.79
N LEU A 11 25.88 -18.55 22.53
CA LEU A 11 26.41 -17.51 21.66
C LEU A 11 25.38 -16.38 21.52
N THR A 12 25.51 -15.35 22.36
CA THR A 12 24.86 -14.05 22.18
C THR A 12 25.83 -13.11 21.46
N SER A 13 25.68 -12.95 20.15
CA SER A 13 26.52 -12.07 19.34
C SER A 13 25.89 -10.68 19.18
N TYR A 14 26.37 -9.71 19.95
CA TYR A 14 26.25 -8.29 19.58
C TYR A 14 27.11 -8.03 18.33
N LEU A 15 26.53 -7.51 17.26
CA LEU A 15 27.31 -6.98 16.13
C LEU A 15 27.56 -5.48 16.33
N LEU A 16 28.84 -5.12 16.40
CA LEU A 16 29.33 -3.76 16.19
C LEU A 16 29.48 -3.49 14.69
N PRO A 17 29.37 -2.23 14.23
CA PRO A 17 29.52 -1.90 12.81
C PRO A 17 30.98 -2.04 12.38
N LEU A 18 31.24 -2.82 11.33
CA LEU A 18 32.55 -2.84 10.66
C LEU A 18 32.72 -1.57 9.81
N THR A 19 33.70 -0.75 10.15
CA THR A 19 34.22 0.30 9.28
C THR A 19 35.11 -0.34 8.20
N SER A 20 34.68 -0.26 6.94
CA SER A 20 35.45 -0.76 5.80
C SER A 20 36.68 0.11 5.54
N TYR A 21 37.88 -0.41 5.81
CA TYR A 21 39.13 0.26 5.50
C TYR A 21 39.46 0.21 4.00
N LEU A 22 39.86 1.36 3.46
CA LEU A 22 40.30 1.53 2.08
C LEU A 22 41.74 1.02 1.92
N LEU A 23 41.98 0.11 0.96
CA LEU A 23 43.31 -0.36 0.58
C LEU A 23 43.73 0.25 -0.77
N LEU A 24 44.41 1.39 -0.73
CA LEU A 24 45.09 1.97 -1.88
C LEU A 24 46.51 1.38 -1.99
N LEU A 25 46.76 0.59 -3.03
CA LEU A 25 48.11 0.15 -3.41
C LEU A 25 48.65 1.04 -4.54
N THR A 26 49.40 2.08 -4.16
CA THR A 26 50.19 2.87 -5.10
C THR A 26 51.48 2.14 -5.46
N SER A 27 51.64 1.75 -6.73
CA SER A 27 52.93 1.30 -7.27
C SER A 27 53.56 2.39 -8.15
N CYS A 28 54.65 2.98 -7.68
CA CYS A 28 55.52 3.80 -8.53
C CYS A 28 56.51 2.90 -9.27
N SER A 29 56.57 3.02 -10.59
CA SER A 29 57.71 2.56 -11.39
C SER A 29 57.99 3.59 -12.49
N THR A 30 59.22 4.10 -12.53
CA THR A 30 59.70 5.11 -13.49
C THR A 30 60.34 4.45 -14.73
N ILE A 31 60.01 4.95 -15.93
CA ILE A 31 60.62 4.77 -17.28
C ILE A 31 59.47 5.03 -18.27
N ASP A 32 59.62 5.61 -19.47
CA ASP A 32 60.56 6.58 -20.07
C ASP A 32 59.86 7.03 -21.39
N ASP A 33 60.25 8.15 -22.01
CA ASP A 33 59.54 8.86 -23.11
C ASP A 33 58.49 8.07 -23.94
N ALA A 34 57.23 8.19 -23.50
CA ALA A 34 56.02 7.90 -24.30
C ALA A 34 54.99 8.99 -24.00
N GLU A 35 54.13 9.35 -24.98
CA GLU A 35 53.02 10.26 -24.71
C GLU A 35 52.19 9.72 -23.54
N PRO A 36 51.72 10.59 -22.61
CA PRO A 36 51.06 10.15 -21.39
C PRO A 36 49.79 9.39 -21.75
N SER A 37 49.85 8.06 -21.62
CA SER A 37 48.71 7.18 -21.81
C SER A 37 47.60 7.63 -20.88
N ILE A 38 46.50 8.10 -21.47
CA ILE A 38 45.41 8.75 -20.76
C ILE A 38 44.80 7.72 -19.82
N ASN A 39 45.02 7.89 -18.52
CA ASN A 39 44.62 6.92 -17.52
C ASN A 39 43.15 7.19 -17.13
N ASP A 40 42.23 6.61 -17.92
CA ASP A 40 40.76 6.73 -17.75
C ASP A 40 40.23 6.21 -16.39
N ASN A 41 41.11 5.70 -15.52
CA ASN A 41 40.80 5.16 -14.21
C ASN A 41 40.89 6.17 -13.04
N VAL A 42 41.14 7.46 -13.30
CA VAL A 42 41.18 8.50 -12.26
C VAL A 42 39.86 9.28 -12.21
N PRO A 43 39.14 9.33 -11.07
CA PRO A 43 37.94 10.15 -10.94
C PRO A 43 38.24 11.65 -11.10
N VAL A 44 37.29 12.38 -11.67
CA VAL A 44 37.25 13.85 -11.71
C VAL A 44 36.24 14.41 -10.70
N ALA A 45 36.56 15.56 -10.12
CA ALA A 45 35.62 16.32 -9.32
C ALA A 45 34.70 17.13 -10.25
N VAL A 46 33.38 16.98 -10.09
CA VAL A 46 32.36 17.68 -10.87
C VAL A 46 31.25 18.20 -9.97
N ASN A 47 30.58 19.25 -10.42
CA ASN A 47 29.35 19.73 -9.81
C ASN A 47 28.16 19.03 -10.49
N LEU A 48 27.38 18.26 -9.73
CA LEU A 48 26.24 17.49 -10.24
C LEU A 48 24.92 18.21 -9.93
N SER A 49 23.99 18.18 -10.89
CA SER A 49 22.70 18.86 -10.79
C SER A 49 21.56 18.08 -11.43
N PHE A 50 20.34 18.31 -10.95
CA PHE A 50 19.10 17.80 -11.53
C PHE A 50 17.89 18.64 -11.08
N ALA A 51 16.78 18.47 -11.79
CA ALA A 51 15.47 18.96 -11.37
C ALA A 51 14.58 17.80 -10.88
N VAL A 52 13.61 18.12 -10.02
CA VAL A 52 12.44 17.27 -9.75
C VAL A 52 11.23 17.89 -10.43
N THR A 53 10.34 17.08 -10.99
CA THR A 53 9.15 17.60 -11.68
C THR A 53 8.10 18.07 -10.68
N GLU A 54 7.58 19.29 -10.84
CA GLU A 54 6.51 19.83 -9.99
C GLU A 54 5.13 19.39 -10.53
N SER A 55 4.31 18.82 -9.65
CA SER A 55 2.95 18.35 -9.94
C SER A 55 1.93 19.46 -9.74
N PRO A 56 1.05 19.77 -10.71
CA PRO A 56 -0.02 20.75 -10.52
C PRO A 56 -1.28 20.21 -9.80
N SER A 57 -1.31 18.96 -9.32
CA SER A 57 -2.53 18.37 -8.70
C SER A 57 -2.31 17.36 -7.57
N SER A 58 -3.31 17.29 -6.66
CA SER A 58 -3.36 16.53 -5.39
C SER A 58 -3.24 15.00 -5.50
N ARG A 59 -2.56 14.34 -4.54
CA ARG A 59 -2.29 12.87 -4.57
C ARG A 59 -2.46 12.05 -3.25
N MET A 60 -2.91 12.64 -2.14
CA MET A 60 -3.39 12.11 -0.82
C MET A 60 -3.97 13.34 -0.06
N THR A 61 -4.07 13.33 1.28
CA THR A 61 -4.38 14.55 2.05
C THR A 61 -3.42 15.69 1.69
N ALA A 62 -3.95 16.89 1.46
CA ALA A 62 -3.25 18.01 0.81
C ALA A 62 -1.79 18.26 1.27
N ALA A 63 -1.53 18.11 2.58
CA ALA A 63 -0.22 18.35 3.19
C ALA A 63 0.84 17.27 2.89
N VAL A 64 0.46 16.02 2.62
CA VAL A 64 1.42 14.91 2.42
C VAL A 64 1.91 14.82 0.98
N VAL A 65 1.21 15.41 0.02
CA VAL A 65 1.37 15.08 -1.41
C VAL A 65 1.61 16.25 -2.34
N GLN A 66 1.77 17.45 -1.78
CA GLN A 66 2.01 18.66 -2.57
C GLN A 66 0.76 18.96 -3.43
N ASP A 67 -0.34 19.31 -2.76
CA ASP A 67 -1.57 19.77 -3.40
C ASP A 67 -1.38 21.05 -4.24
N GLU A 68 -2.35 21.37 -5.09
CA GLU A 68 -2.37 22.59 -5.89
C GLU A 68 -2.34 23.82 -4.96
N GLY A 69 -1.21 24.54 -4.96
CA GLY A 69 -0.96 25.68 -4.05
C GLY A 69 -0.30 25.35 -2.70
N GLN A 70 0.06 24.09 -2.43
CA GLN A 70 0.89 23.70 -1.28
C GLN A 70 2.38 23.68 -1.63
N THR A 71 3.23 23.93 -0.63
CA THR A 71 4.68 23.94 -0.81
C THR A 71 5.22 22.56 -1.15
N TYR A 72 6.02 22.46 -2.23
CA TYR A 72 6.83 21.28 -2.53
C TYR A 72 7.61 20.83 -1.28
N ARG A 73 7.34 19.61 -0.80
CA ARG A 73 7.90 19.02 0.44
C ARG A 73 9.42 18.82 0.40
N GLY A 74 10.07 19.01 -0.75
CA GLY A 74 11.44 18.55 -0.98
C GLY A 74 11.50 17.09 -1.43
N ILE A 75 12.72 16.69 -1.82
CA ILE A 75 13.18 15.31 -1.91
C ILE A 75 14.30 15.13 -0.88
N ALA A 76 14.46 13.91 -0.39
CA ALA A 76 15.68 13.42 0.21
C ALA A 76 16.20 12.32 -0.73
N ILE A 77 17.27 12.61 -1.48
CA ILE A 77 17.89 11.64 -2.37
C ILE A 77 18.42 10.46 -1.56
N SER A 78 17.98 9.27 -1.93
CA SER A 78 18.49 8.02 -1.36
C SER A 78 19.75 7.58 -2.12
N ARG A 79 19.76 7.58 -3.45
CA ARG A 79 20.88 7.07 -4.27
C ARG A 79 21.00 7.81 -5.61
N ILE A 80 22.25 8.04 -6.05
CA ILE A 80 22.60 8.41 -7.42
C ILE A 80 23.67 7.43 -7.93
N VAL A 81 23.34 6.69 -8.99
CA VAL A 81 24.07 5.54 -9.51
C VAL A 81 24.61 5.87 -10.92
N PRO A 82 25.92 6.06 -11.13
CA PRO A 82 26.46 6.39 -12.45
C PRO A 82 26.62 5.16 -13.34
N PHE A 83 26.37 5.33 -14.64
CA PHE A 83 26.56 4.30 -15.68
C PHE A 83 27.36 4.86 -16.86
N ALA A 84 28.02 3.98 -17.61
CA ALA A 84 28.69 4.33 -18.87
C ALA A 84 27.76 4.31 -20.09
N VAL A 85 26.46 4.04 -19.88
CA VAL A 85 25.47 3.81 -20.93
C VAL A 85 25.13 5.12 -21.62
N GLU A 86 25.45 5.26 -22.91
CA GLU A 86 25.13 6.43 -23.74
C GLU A 86 23.65 6.41 -24.22
N GLY A 87 22.72 6.10 -23.30
CA GLY A 87 21.29 5.84 -23.55
C GLY A 87 20.49 5.80 -22.23
N LYS A 88 19.27 5.25 -22.27
CA LYS A 88 18.54 4.85 -21.05
C LYS A 88 19.17 3.57 -20.51
N ILE A 89 19.28 3.48 -19.20
CA ILE A 89 19.82 2.31 -18.49
C ILE A 89 18.79 1.19 -18.49
N THR A 90 19.25 -0.02 -18.76
CA THR A 90 18.45 -1.25 -18.86
C THR A 90 18.73 -2.20 -17.69
N VAL A 91 17.99 -3.30 -17.61
CA VAL A 91 18.08 -4.28 -16.51
C VAL A 91 19.46 -4.97 -16.41
N ASP A 92 20.15 -5.14 -17.54
CA ASP A 92 21.42 -5.86 -17.66
C ASP A 92 22.67 -4.96 -17.53
N ASP A 93 22.49 -3.63 -17.56
CA ASP A 93 23.59 -2.68 -17.48
C ASP A 93 24.23 -2.67 -16.08
N MET A 94 25.56 -2.63 -16.02
CA MET A 94 26.28 -2.60 -14.74
C MET A 94 26.70 -1.16 -14.38
N PRO A 95 26.55 -0.73 -13.11
CA PRO A 95 27.04 0.55 -12.64
C PRO A 95 28.54 0.74 -12.88
N LYS A 96 28.93 1.98 -13.13
CA LYS A 96 30.33 2.38 -13.05
C LYS A 96 30.70 2.51 -11.57
N ALA A 97 31.94 2.18 -11.23
CA ALA A 97 32.44 2.38 -9.87
C ALA A 97 32.24 3.83 -9.40
N PHE A 98 32.13 4.02 -8.08
CA PHE A 98 31.79 5.25 -7.34
C PHE A 98 30.29 5.57 -7.30
N MET A 99 29.67 5.28 -6.15
CA MET A 99 28.34 5.74 -5.78
C MET A 99 28.38 7.15 -5.19
N ILE A 100 27.56 8.06 -5.70
CA ILE A 100 27.33 9.36 -5.05
C ILE A 100 26.33 9.14 -3.91
N HIS A 101 26.81 9.31 -2.69
CA HIS A 101 25.98 9.36 -1.48
C HIS A 101 25.59 10.82 -1.26
N GLY A 102 24.28 11.09 -1.12
CA GLY A 102 23.78 12.45 -0.96
C GLY A 102 24.26 13.09 0.34
N ASN A 103 25.15 14.09 0.22
CA ASN A 103 25.57 14.95 1.32
C ASN A 103 25.47 16.42 0.89
N GLY A 104 24.52 17.17 1.49
CA GLY A 104 24.47 18.62 1.39
C GLY A 104 23.88 19.19 0.10
N GLU A 105 22.56 19.09 -0.06
CA GLU A 105 21.82 19.78 -1.12
C GLU A 105 21.51 21.24 -0.74
N LYS A 106 21.50 22.14 -1.74
CA LYS A 106 20.95 23.49 -1.60
C LYS A 106 19.85 23.70 -2.65
N PRO A 107 18.56 23.79 -2.28
CA PRO A 107 17.52 24.18 -3.21
C PRO A 107 17.76 25.63 -3.67
N VAL A 108 17.89 25.84 -4.98
CA VAL A 108 18.11 27.17 -5.57
C VAL A 108 16.77 27.79 -5.95
N THR A 109 16.31 28.71 -5.11
CA THR A 109 15.20 29.69 -5.30
C THR A 109 14.13 29.41 -6.36
N SER A 110 12.86 29.40 -5.91
CA SER A 110 11.62 29.31 -6.70
C SER A 110 11.33 27.98 -7.41
N ARG A 111 12.34 27.14 -7.68
CA ARG A 111 12.17 25.84 -8.33
C ARG A 111 13.01 24.75 -7.67
N PRO A 112 12.59 23.46 -7.74
CA PRO A 112 13.23 22.36 -7.03
C PRO A 112 14.44 21.83 -7.80
N TYR A 113 15.44 22.70 -7.96
CA TYR A 113 16.76 22.32 -8.44
C TYR A 113 17.64 21.84 -7.31
N TYR A 114 18.33 20.76 -7.59
CA TYR A 114 19.24 20.09 -6.68
C TYR A 114 20.65 20.15 -7.24
N TYR A 115 21.59 20.37 -6.33
CA TYR A 115 22.98 20.61 -6.65
C TYR A 115 23.87 19.96 -5.60
N TYR A 116 24.90 19.26 -6.07
CA TYR A 116 25.96 18.65 -5.28
C TYR A 116 27.32 19.16 -5.75
N ASP A 117 28.05 19.82 -4.85
CA ASP A 117 29.38 20.36 -5.10
C ASP A 117 30.44 19.26 -5.12
N LYS A 118 31.36 19.29 -6.10
CA LYS A 118 32.60 18.47 -6.11
C LYS A 118 32.39 16.95 -5.90
N CYS A 119 31.35 16.40 -6.52
CA CYS A 119 31.16 14.96 -6.65
C CYS A 119 32.31 14.29 -7.40
N SER A 120 32.74 13.11 -6.97
CA SER A 120 33.77 12.32 -7.65
C SER A 120 33.12 11.38 -8.68
N LEU A 121 33.39 11.58 -9.97
CA LEU A 121 32.88 10.74 -11.07
C LEU A 121 34.01 10.23 -11.96
N MET A 122 33.86 9.01 -12.48
CA MET A 122 34.81 8.45 -13.44
C MET A 122 34.62 9.06 -14.84
N PRO A 123 35.71 9.30 -15.60
CA PRO A 123 35.65 9.51 -17.04
C PRO A 123 34.81 8.43 -17.74
N GLY A 124 33.95 8.83 -18.67
CA GLY A 124 33.02 7.95 -19.37
C GLY A 124 31.80 7.52 -18.56
N VAL A 125 31.36 8.28 -17.55
CA VAL A 125 29.97 8.24 -17.06
C VAL A 125 29.10 9.03 -18.04
N ALA A 126 27.94 8.51 -18.45
CA ALA A 126 27.05 9.09 -19.47
C ALA A 126 25.56 9.11 -19.09
N SER A 127 25.19 8.43 -18.01
CA SER A 127 23.81 8.33 -17.52
C SER A 127 23.78 8.00 -16.02
N PHE A 128 22.61 8.21 -15.41
CA PHE A 128 22.35 7.93 -14.00
C PHE A 128 21.01 7.23 -13.79
N LEU A 129 20.97 6.31 -12.82
CA LEU A 129 19.76 6.03 -12.05
C LEU A 129 19.76 6.92 -10.80
N SER A 130 18.63 7.54 -10.50
CA SER A 130 18.44 8.43 -9.36
C SER A 130 17.18 8.06 -8.60
N TYR A 131 17.28 8.05 -7.28
CA TYR A 131 16.23 7.63 -6.37
C TYR A 131 16.14 8.62 -5.21
N GLY A 132 14.92 8.96 -4.80
CA GLY A 132 14.71 9.77 -3.59
C GLY A 132 13.26 9.73 -3.13
N ARG A 133 13.04 10.12 -1.88
CA ARG A 133 11.73 10.10 -1.22
C ARG A 133 11.37 11.48 -0.71
N ALA A 134 10.09 11.81 -0.56
CA ALA A 134 9.71 13.05 0.10
C ALA A 134 10.06 13.03 1.60
N PRO A 135 10.59 14.12 2.20
CA PRO A 135 10.86 14.21 3.64
C PRO A 135 9.61 13.92 4.49
N VAL A 136 9.71 12.90 5.35
CA VAL A 136 8.65 12.36 6.24
C VAL A 136 7.81 13.47 6.89
N ALA A 137 6.48 13.47 6.66
CA ALA A 137 5.54 14.44 7.26
C ALA A 137 4.94 13.95 8.59
N SER A 138 4.87 12.63 8.76
CA SER A 138 4.49 11.95 10.00
C SER A 138 5.27 10.64 10.13
N GLU A 139 5.63 10.21 11.35
CA GLU A 139 6.20 8.87 11.57
C GLU A 139 5.16 7.75 11.35
N ASN A 140 3.87 8.09 11.24
CA ASN A 140 2.82 7.13 10.95
C ASN A 140 2.83 6.71 9.47
N LYS A 141 3.20 5.45 9.22
CA LYS A 141 3.23 4.82 7.87
C LYS A 141 1.87 4.78 7.18
N ALA A 142 0.76 4.80 7.93
CA ALA A 142 -0.57 4.92 7.33
C ALA A 142 -0.81 6.30 6.70
N ILE A 143 -0.13 7.36 7.17
CA ILE A 143 -0.27 8.73 6.66
C ILE A 143 0.67 9.00 5.49
N ASN A 144 1.93 8.54 5.56
CA ASN A 144 2.92 8.80 4.50
C ASN A 144 2.99 7.73 3.41
N GLY A 145 2.42 6.54 3.65
CA GLY A 145 2.82 5.31 2.98
C GLY A 145 4.17 4.77 3.48
N SER A 146 4.59 3.61 2.96
CA SER A 146 5.95 3.06 3.18
C SER A 146 6.37 2.08 2.08
N LEU A 147 7.58 2.24 1.55
CA LEU A 147 8.22 1.27 0.66
C LEU A 147 9.43 0.61 1.35
N ILE A 148 9.56 -0.70 1.13
CA ILE A 148 10.77 -1.47 1.41
C ILE A 148 11.64 -1.37 0.17
N GLU A 149 12.84 -0.81 0.32
CA GLU A 149 13.88 -0.76 -0.70
C GLU A 149 14.81 -1.97 -0.53
N THR A 150 15.05 -2.72 -1.61
CA THR A 150 16.14 -3.70 -1.70
C THR A 150 17.13 -3.23 -2.76
N PHE A 151 18.27 -2.72 -2.32
CA PHE A 151 19.38 -2.33 -3.18
C PHE A 151 20.55 -3.31 -2.97
N PRO A 152 21.09 -3.95 -4.02
CA PRO A 152 22.25 -4.81 -3.90
C PRO A 152 23.53 -3.96 -3.70
N PRO A 153 24.59 -4.49 -3.07
CA PRO A 153 25.82 -3.72 -2.82
C PRO A 153 26.54 -3.20 -4.07
N ASP A 154 26.34 -3.85 -5.22
CA ASP A 154 26.89 -3.47 -6.52
C ASP A 154 25.94 -2.54 -7.33
N MET A 155 24.73 -2.29 -6.82
CA MET A 155 23.66 -1.52 -7.46
C MET A 155 23.23 -2.04 -8.86
N ALA A 156 23.40 -3.34 -9.14
CA ALA A 156 22.95 -3.95 -10.38
C ALA A 156 21.42 -3.81 -10.57
N PRO A 157 20.92 -3.19 -11.67
CA PRO A 157 19.49 -2.91 -11.88
C PRO A 157 18.57 -4.13 -11.75
N LYS A 158 18.98 -5.29 -12.29
CA LYS A 158 18.27 -6.59 -12.18
C LYS A 158 17.95 -7.04 -10.75
N ASP A 159 18.73 -6.59 -9.76
CA ASP A 159 18.64 -7.01 -8.37
C ASP A 159 18.05 -5.91 -7.45
N ILE A 160 17.76 -4.73 -8.00
CA ILE A 160 17.02 -3.66 -7.31
C ILE A 160 15.52 -4.01 -7.26
N ARG A 161 14.91 -3.87 -6.09
CA ARG A 161 13.47 -4.15 -5.88
C ARG A 161 12.86 -3.13 -4.93
N LEU A 162 11.63 -2.71 -5.20
CA LEU A 162 10.82 -1.92 -4.27
C LEU A 162 9.44 -2.56 -4.07
N SER A 163 8.96 -2.62 -2.82
CA SER A 163 7.65 -3.19 -2.46
C SER A 163 6.96 -2.39 -1.38
N VAL A 164 5.63 -2.34 -1.39
CA VAL A 164 4.83 -1.81 -0.26
C VAL A 164 5.06 -2.62 1.03
N GLU A 165 5.19 -1.92 2.15
CA GLU A 165 5.44 -2.55 3.45
C GLU A 165 4.17 -3.15 4.06
N SER A 166 4.22 -4.42 4.47
CA SER A 166 3.09 -5.10 5.12
C SER A 166 2.80 -4.52 6.51
N ILE A 167 1.53 -4.29 6.83
CA ILE A 167 1.08 -3.70 8.11
C ILE A 167 1.36 -4.65 9.29
N SER A 168 1.15 -5.95 9.06
CA SER A 168 1.32 -6.98 10.08
C SER A 168 2.06 -8.19 9.53
N GLN A 169 2.60 -9.02 10.43
CA GLN A 169 3.29 -10.27 10.12
C GLN A 169 2.40 -11.48 10.39
N ARG A 170 2.79 -12.68 9.92
CA ARG A 170 2.06 -13.94 10.12
C ARG A 170 2.19 -14.50 11.55
N THR A 171 1.88 -13.71 12.56
CA THR A 171 1.86 -14.16 13.97
C THR A 171 0.46 -14.07 14.55
N ALA A 172 0.11 -15.04 15.40
CA ALA A 172 -1.19 -15.06 16.04
C ALA A 172 -1.31 -13.93 17.07
N ASN A 173 -2.14 -12.93 16.77
CA ASN A 173 -2.43 -11.85 17.71
C ASN A 173 -3.30 -12.39 18.87
N THR A 174 -2.91 -12.10 20.11
CA THR A 174 -3.61 -12.51 21.32
C THR A 174 -5.09 -12.09 21.32
N ALA A 175 -5.43 -10.91 20.79
CA ALA A 175 -6.81 -10.45 20.70
C ALA A 175 -7.68 -11.36 19.81
N ALA A 176 -7.15 -11.81 18.66
CA ALA A 176 -7.85 -12.77 17.79
C ALA A 176 -8.13 -14.09 18.50
N VAL A 177 -7.18 -14.56 19.33
CA VAL A 177 -7.32 -15.76 20.17
C VAL A 177 -8.33 -15.52 21.30
N ASN A 178 -8.32 -14.36 21.96
CA ASN A 178 -9.26 -14.03 23.03
C ASN A 178 -10.70 -13.91 22.51
N LEU A 179 -10.92 -13.30 21.34
CA LEU A 179 -12.23 -13.23 20.69
C LEU A 179 -12.76 -14.62 20.29
N ALA A 180 -11.91 -15.48 19.73
CA ALA A 180 -12.27 -16.86 19.40
C ALA A 180 -12.56 -17.69 20.67
N ASN A 181 -11.79 -17.51 21.74
CA ASN A 181 -12.04 -18.14 23.04
C ASN A 181 -13.37 -17.66 23.63
N TYR A 182 -13.65 -16.36 23.62
CA TYR A 182 -14.93 -15.78 24.06
C TYR A 182 -16.12 -16.41 23.35
N MET A 183 -16.11 -16.39 22.01
CA MET A 183 -17.13 -17.04 21.17
C MET A 183 -17.28 -18.54 21.50
N THR A 184 -16.16 -19.23 21.78
CA THR A 184 -16.15 -20.63 22.21
C THR A 184 -16.80 -20.82 23.58
N THR A 185 -16.63 -19.90 24.54
CA THR A 185 -17.29 -19.97 25.84
C THR A 185 -18.81 -19.79 25.76
N ILE A 186 -19.30 -19.06 24.75
CA ILE A 186 -20.74 -18.87 24.49
C ILE A 186 -21.31 -20.14 23.84
N ALA A 187 -20.69 -20.66 22.77
CA ALA A 187 -21.13 -21.89 22.10
C ALA A 187 -21.17 -23.10 23.04
N ASN A 188 -20.21 -23.18 23.97
CA ASN A 188 -20.11 -24.21 25.01
C ASN A 188 -20.72 -23.76 26.35
N ALA A 189 -21.76 -22.91 26.33
CA ALA A 189 -22.57 -22.62 27.51
C ALA A 189 -23.36 -23.88 27.96
N ILE A 190 -23.49 -24.06 29.28
CA ILE A 190 -24.16 -25.20 29.91
C ILE A 190 -25.16 -24.67 30.93
N GLY A 191 -26.44 -25.00 30.75
CA GLY A 191 -27.53 -24.69 31.69
C GLY A 191 -28.10 -25.97 32.29
N ASN A 192 -28.21 -26.02 33.62
CA ASN A 192 -28.66 -27.22 34.37
C ASN A 192 -27.95 -28.55 33.96
N GLY A 193 -26.67 -28.48 33.59
CA GLY A 193 -25.89 -29.64 33.12
C GLY A 193 -26.07 -30.01 31.65
N ILE A 194 -26.95 -29.33 30.90
CA ILE A 194 -27.20 -29.54 29.47
C ILE A 194 -26.45 -28.46 28.67
N ALA A 195 -25.62 -28.87 27.72
CA ALA A 195 -24.93 -27.93 26.82
C ALA A 195 -25.89 -27.35 25.77
N TRP A 196 -25.66 -26.11 25.34
CA TRP A 196 -26.55 -25.43 24.38
C TRP A 196 -26.75 -26.22 23.07
N LYS A 197 -25.69 -26.83 22.54
CA LYS A 197 -25.76 -27.72 21.37
C LYS A 197 -26.72 -28.92 21.53
N ASP A 198 -26.97 -29.34 22.77
CA ASP A 198 -27.79 -30.49 23.16
C ASP A 198 -29.19 -30.06 23.67
N ALA A 199 -29.49 -28.74 23.67
CA ALA A 199 -30.79 -28.19 24.04
C ALA A 199 -31.90 -28.82 23.21
N GLN A 200 -33.06 -29.16 23.82
CA GLN A 200 -34.13 -29.84 23.09
C GLN A 200 -35.07 -28.88 22.34
N ASN A 201 -35.17 -27.63 22.81
CA ASN A 201 -35.96 -26.57 22.20
C ASN A 201 -35.51 -26.24 20.77
N ALA A 202 -36.44 -26.28 19.82
CA ALA A 202 -36.14 -26.05 18.40
C ALA A 202 -35.55 -24.66 18.13
N THR A 203 -36.02 -23.61 18.82
CA THR A 203 -35.50 -22.25 18.66
C THR A 203 -34.09 -22.10 19.21
N LEU A 204 -33.79 -22.71 20.37
CA LEU A 204 -32.42 -22.73 20.90
C LEU A 204 -31.46 -23.51 19.99
N LYS A 205 -31.89 -24.62 19.37
CA LYS A 205 -31.09 -25.35 18.37
C LYS A 205 -30.78 -24.49 17.14
N VAL A 206 -31.77 -23.78 16.58
CA VAL A 206 -31.57 -22.88 15.44
C VAL A 206 -30.64 -21.72 15.80
N LEU A 207 -30.80 -21.11 16.98
CA LEU A 207 -29.88 -20.07 17.45
C LEU A 207 -28.45 -20.61 17.64
N TYR A 208 -28.26 -21.85 18.11
CA TYR A 208 -26.95 -22.48 18.18
C TYR A 208 -26.33 -22.61 16.79
N GLN A 209 -27.05 -23.23 15.84
CA GLN A 209 -26.59 -23.44 14.46
C GLN A 209 -26.22 -22.13 13.77
N ASN A 210 -27.04 -21.08 13.93
CA ASN A 210 -26.74 -19.74 13.44
C ASN A 210 -25.50 -19.14 14.11
N PHE A 211 -25.34 -19.34 15.42
CA PHE A 211 -24.19 -18.80 16.18
C PHE A 211 -22.86 -19.43 15.77
N VAL A 212 -22.83 -20.75 15.57
CA VAL A 212 -21.65 -21.46 15.05
C VAL A 212 -21.55 -21.44 13.52
N ASN A 213 -22.45 -20.72 12.85
CA ASN A 213 -22.57 -20.59 11.38
C ASN A 213 -22.57 -21.93 10.63
N GLN A 214 -23.22 -22.96 11.18
CA GLN A 214 -23.28 -24.30 10.56
C GLN A 214 -24.41 -24.38 9.52
N THR A 215 -24.05 -24.69 8.28
CA THR A 215 -24.99 -24.97 7.18
C THR A 215 -25.06 -26.47 6.88
N GLY A 216 -26.28 -27.00 6.77
CA GLY A 216 -26.53 -28.41 6.44
C GLY A 216 -26.06 -29.41 7.50
N SER A 217 -25.28 -30.41 7.10
CA SER A 217 -24.80 -31.51 7.95
C SER A 217 -23.31 -31.41 8.33
N SER A 218 -22.67 -30.27 8.09
CA SER A 218 -21.27 -30.02 8.44
C SER A 218 -21.08 -29.91 9.95
N SER A 219 -20.00 -30.48 10.49
CA SER A 219 -19.52 -30.17 11.85
C SER A 219 -18.93 -28.76 11.94
N ASP A 220 -18.38 -28.28 10.84
CA ASP A 220 -17.66 -27.02 10.79
C ASP A 220 -18.62 -25.91 10.36
N GLY A 221 -18.47 -24.75 10.97
CA GLY A 221 -19.17 -23.54 10.53
C GLY A 221 -18.56 -22.96 9.26
N GLU A 222 -19.33 -22.12 8.58
CA GLU A 222 -18.81 -21.14 7.62
C GLU A 222 -18.07 -20.00 8.36
N ILE A 223 -17.48 -19.08 7.60
CA ILE A 223 -16.69 -17.98 8.15
C ILE A 223 -17.61 -16.93 8.78
N LEU A 224 -17.17 -16.37 9.91
CA LEU A 224 -17.77 -15.19 10.52
C LEU A 224 -16.73 -14.05 10.59
N PRO A 225 -17.18 -12.78 10.53
CA PRO A 225 -16.32 -11.64 10.78
C PRO A 225 -15.76 -11.68 12.20
N GLY A 226 -14.44 -11.54 12.32
CA GLY A 226 -13.69 -11.75 13.56
C GLY A 226 -13.23 -10.47 14.25
N SER A 227 -13.65 -9.28 13.81
CA SER A 227 -13.27 -8.03 14.46
C SER A 227 -13.99 -7.83 15.79
N SER A 228 -13.36 -7.13 16.73
CA SER A 228 -13.94 -6.76 18.03
C SER A 228 -15.28 -6.04 17.87
N ALA A 229 -15.46 -5.21 16.83
CA ALA A 229 -16.75 -4.57 16.54
C ALA A 229 -17.82 -5.57 16.09
N ASN A 230 -17.51 -6.44 15.13
CA ASN A 230 -18.47 -7.43 14.61
C ASN A 230 -18.83 -8.51 15.64
N VAL A 231 -17.84 -9.06 16.34
CA VAL A 231 -18.06 -10.06 17.40
C VAL A 231 -18.95 -9.48 18.50
N ARG A 232 -18.74 -8.22 18.90
CA ARG A 232 -19.62 -7.52 19.85
C ARG A 232 -21.04 -7.37 19.32
N ALA A 233 -21.21 -6.89 18.10
CA ALA A 233 -22.55 -6.70 17.52
C ALA A 233 -23.31 -8.03 17.39
N PHE A 234 -22.62 -9.09 16.93
CA PHE A 234 -23.17 -10.42 16.79
C PHE A 234 -23.63 -11.03 18.14
N THR A 235 -22.80 -10.94 19.18
CA THR A 235 -23.19 -11.48 20.51
C THR A 235 -24.28 -10.65 21.18
N GLN A 236 -24.35 -9.33 20.96
CA GLN A 236 -25.46 -8.50 21.45
C GLN A 236 -26.78 -8.75 20.68
N ALA A 237 -26.72 -9.01 19.38
CA ALA A 237 -27.88 -9.43 18.59
C ALA A 237 -28.42 -10.80 19.05
N LEU A 238 -27.51 -11.75 19.34
CA LEU A 238 -27.87 -13.02 19.98
C LEU A 238 -28.50 -12.81 21.36
N LYS A 239 -27.90 -11.97 22.21
CA LYS A 239 -28.44 -11.66 23.56
C LYS A 239 -29.86 -11.09 23.48
N SER A 240 -30.10 -10.12 22.59
CA SER A 240 -31.42 -9.53 22.39
C SER A 240 -32.44 -10.59 21.95
N SER A 241 -32.07 -11.40 20.94
CA SER A 241 -32.90 -12.52 20.47
C SER A 241 -33.24 -13.51 21.58
N LEU A 242 -32.28 -13.83 22.45
CA LEU A 242 -32.47 -14.72 23.61
C LEU A 242 -33.39 -14.08 24.68
N GLN A 243 -33.27 -12.79 24.94
CA GLN A 243 -34.09 -12.06 25.92
C GLN A 243 -35.57 -11.98 25.50
N GLU A 244 -35.86 -11.94 24.21
CA GLU A 244 -37.22 -11.98 23.65
C GLU A 244 -37.85 -13.39 23.68
N LEU A 245 -37.06 -14.46 23.89
CA LEU A 245 -37.61 -15.82 23.97
C LEU A 245 -38.46 -16.04 25.22
N THR A 246 -39.75 -16.28 24.97
CA THR A 246 -40.67 -16.86 25.97
C THR A 246 -40.41 -18.35 26.11
N LEU A 247 -39.75 -18.74 27.20
CA LEU A 247 -39.42 -20.12 27.56
C LEU A 247 -40.16 -20.51 28.85
N THR A 248 -40.70 -21.73 28.90
CA THR A 248 -41.47 -22.26 30.05
C THR A 248 -40.82 -23.45 30.73
N ASN A 249 -39.89 -24.13 30.06
CA ASN A 249 -39.11 -25.24 30.60
C ASN A 249 -37.90 -24.70 31.39
N ALA A 250 -37.62 -25.29 32.56
CA ALA A 250 -36.55 -24.84 33.45
C ALA A 250 -35.13 -25.04 32.86
N ASP A 251 -34.90 -26.10 32.10
CA ASP A 251 -33.63 -26.39 31.43
C ASP A 251 -33.38 -25.38 30.31
N ASP A 252 -34.38 -25.11 29.46
CA ASP A 252 -34.30 -24.09 28.41
C ASP A 252 -33.99 -22.70 28.98
N ILE A 253 -34.64 -22.33 30.10
CA ILE A 253 -34.39 -21.08 30.82
C ILE A 253 -32.95 -21.04 31.36
N ALA A 254 -32.47 -22.14 31.94
CA ALA A 254 -31.11 -22.24 32.46
C ALA A 254 -30.06 -22.12 31.34
N ILE A 255 -30.30 -22.77 30.19
CA ILE A 255 -29.42 -22.70 29.01
C ILE A 255 -29.37 -21.26 28.48
N ARG A 256 -30.52 -20.62 28.27
CA ARG A 256 -30.60 -19.20 27.86
C ARG A 256 -29.83 -18.29 28.82
N ASN A 257 -30.05 -18.44 30.12
CA ASN A 257 -29.40 -17.61 31.12
C ASN A 257 -27.87 -17.81 31.13
N ALA A 258 -27.39 -19.05 31.00
CA ALA A 258 -25.96 -19.36 30.90
C ALA A 258 -25.32 -18.76 29.64
N ILE A 259 -26.03 -18.74 28.50
CA ILE A 259 -25.53 -18.08 27.27
C ILE A 259 -25.40 -16.56 27.49
N ILE A 260 -26.42 -15.93 28.08
CA ILE A 260 -26.41 -14.48 28.37
C ILE A 260 -25.29 -14.12 29.35
N GLU A 261 -25.09 -14.91 30.41
CA GLU A 261 -23.98 -14.73 31.35
C GLU A 261 -22.63 -14.77 30.63
N ARG A 262 -22.40 -15.76 29.75
CA ARG A 262 -21.17 -15.86 28.96
C ARG A 262 -20.96 -14.66 28.03
N ILE A 263 -22.02 -14.12 27.44
CA ILE A 263 -21.95 -12.91 26.59
C ILE A 263 -21.49 -11.70 27.41
N ASP A 264 -22.01 -11.55 28.64
CA ASP A 264 -21.77 -10.38 29.51
C ASP A 264 -20.41 -10.40 30.24
N MET A 265 -19.72 -11.55 30.30
CA MET A 265 -18.39 -11.66 30.92
C MET A 265 -17.26 -10.96 30.16
N TYR A 266 -17.41 -10.66 28.86
CA TYR A 266 -16.28 -10.20 28.04
C TYR A 266 -16.18 -8.67 27.97
N THR A 267 -15.05 -8.18 28.50
CA THR A 267 -14.75 -6.75 28.64
C THR A 267 -13.53 -6.30 27.83
N GLU A 268 -12.76 -7.23 27.25
CA GLU A 268 -11.51 -6.96 26.51
C GLU A 268 -11.76 -6.52 25.05
N TRP A 269 -12.55 -5.47 24.86
CA TRP A 269 -12.81 -4.86 23.55
C TRP A 269 -11.68 -3.91 23.15
N ASP A 270 -10.58 -4.48 22.66
CA ASP A 270 -9.32 -3.78 22.32
C ASP A 270 -9.34 -3.01 20.99
N GLY A 271 -10.36 -3.23 20.15
CA GLY A 271 -10.44 -2.69 18.79
C GLY A 271 -9.74 -3.51 17.71
N PHE A 272 -9.38 -4.77 17.95
CA PHE A 272 -8.84 -5.67 16.93
C PHE A 272 -9.79 -5.82 15.72
N PRO A 273 -9.28 -5.86 14.47
CA PRO A 273 -7.88 -5.77 14.07
C PRO A 273 -7.41 -4.34 13.75
N ALA A 274 -8.30 -3.34 13.85
CA ALA A 274 -7.95 -1.93 13.64
C ALA A 274 -6.91 -1.43 14.68
N SER A 275 -6.87 -2.02 15.88
CA SER A 275 -5.83 -1.79 16.90
C SER A 275 -4.41 -2.12 16.44
N ILE A 276 -4.26 -2.95 15.40
CA ILE A 276 -2.98 -3.25 14.73
C ILE A 276 -2.92 -2.70 13.29
N GLY A 277 -3.77 -1.73 12.96
CA GLY A 277 -3.76 -1.01 11.67
C GLY A 277 -4.38 -1.75 10.48
N LEU A 278 -5.02 -2.90 10.69
CA LEU A 278 -5.66 -3.70 9.63
C LEU A 278 -7.15 -3.30 9.44
N PRO A 279 -7.76 -3.59 8.27
CA PRO A 279 -9.20 -3.41 8.09
C PRO A 279 -9.97 -4.47 8.89
N ASP A 280 -11.17 -4.14 9.36
CA ASP A 280 -11.97 -5.03 10.21
C ASP A 280 -12.23 -6.41 9.58
N GLY A 281 -12.56 -6.44 8.30
CA GLY A 281 -12.80 -7.65 7.53
C GLY A 281 -11.54 -8.46 7.19
N ALA A 282 -10.34 -8.04 7.62
CA ALA A 282 -9.16 -8.92 7.64
C ALA A 282 -9.20 -9.91 8.82
N ALA A 283 -9.97 -9.61 9.87
CA ALA A 283 -10.19 -10.53 10.99
C ALA A 283 -11.37 -11.45 10.69
N VAL A 284 -11.13 -12.76 10.85
CA VAL A 284 -12.13 -13.80 10.60
C VAL A 284 -11.98 -14.94 11.61
N ILE A 285 -13.12 -15.51 11.99
CA ILE A 285 -13.21 -16.66 12.89
C ILE A 285 -14.09 -17.74 12.25
N ARG A 286 -13.81 -19.01 12.58
CA ARG A 286 -14.58 -20.16 12.08
C ARG A 286 -14.75 -21.22 13.17
N TRP A 287 -15.93 -21.83 13.25
CA TRP A 287 -16.18 -22.98 14.13
C TRP A 287 -15.63 -24.27 13.51
N ASN A 288 -14.87 -25.06 14.27
CA ASN A 288 -14.22 -26.30 13.82
C ASN A 288 -14.90 -27.59 14.34
N GLY A 289 -16.18 -27.50 14.74
CA GLY A 289 -16.91 -28.58 15.40
C GLY A 289 -16.82 -28.59 16.94
N ALA A 290 -15.82 -27.93 17.54
CA ALA A 290 -15.63 -27.90 19.00
C ALA A 290 -15.29 -26.51 19.58
N SER A 291 -14.63 -25.66 18.81
CA SER A 291 -14.25 -24.29 19.19
C SER A 291 -14.25 -23.37 17.97
N PHE A 292 -14.33 -22.06 18.22
CA PHE A 292 -13.93 -21.08 17.20
C PHE A 292 -12.41 -21.03 17.13
N VAL A 293 -11.89 -20.81 15.93
CA VAL A 293 -10.47 -20.56 15.66
C VAL A 293 -10.33 -19.30 14.79
N PRO A 294 -9.37 -18.41 15.09
CA PRO A 294 -9.07 -17.29 14.21
C PRO A 294 -8.37 -17.81 12.95
N GLN A 295 -8.75 -17.29 11.78
CA GLN A 295 -8.10 -17.59 10.51
C GLN A 295 -7.19 -16.40 10.16
N LEU A 296 -5.89 -16.65 10.05
CA LEU A 296 -4.87 -15.59 9.88
C LEU A 296 -4.02 -15.76 8.61
N SER A 297 -4.06 -16.94 8.02
CA SER A 297 -3.37 -17.30 6.78
C SER A 297 -4.37 -17.67 5.71
N THR A 298 -4.06 -17.37 4.46
CA THR A 298 -4.78 -17.88 3.29
C THR A 298 -4.91 -19.41 3.40
N THR A 299 -6.12 -19.95 3.33
CA THR A 299 -6.37 -21.39 3.18
C THR A 299 -7.37 -21.62 2.06
N GLU A 300 -7.18 -22.67 1.27
CA GLU A 300 -8.05 -23.00 0.12
C GLU A 300 -9.51 -23.24 0.53
N LEU A 301 -9.74 -23.62 1.78
CA LEU A 301 -11.05 -23.89 2.38
C LEU A 301 -11.80 -22.64 2.84
N ALA A 302 -11.22 -21.45 2.71
CA ALA A 302 -11.73 -20.24 3.34
C ALA A 302 -11.99 -19.05 2.39
N ASP A 303 -11.32 -18.98 1.23
CA ASP A 303 -11.47 -17.85 0.27
C ASP A 303 -11.34 -16.46 0.93
N ILE A 304 -10.38 -16.36 1.87
CA ILE A 304 -9.96 -15.15 2.60
C ILE A 304 -8.52 -14.77 2.27
N ASN A 305 -8.20 -13.50 2.51
CA ASN A 305 -6.83 -13.01 2.47
C ASN A 305 -6.07 -13.37 3.76
N GLY A 306 -4.77 -13.68 3.66
CA GLY A 306 -3.88 -13.71 4.84
C GLY A 306 -3.63 -12.30 5.38
N ILE A 307 -3.56 -12.13 6.71
CA ILE A 307 -3.41 -10.81 7.34
C ILE A 307 -2.10 -10.10 6.97
N ASP A 308 -1.09 -10.86 6.55
CA ASP A 308 0.21 -10.39 6.08
C ASP A 308 0.21 -9.84 4.65
N ARG A 309 -0.91 -9.97 3.92
CA ARG A 309 -1.05 -9.40 2.58
C ARG A 309 -1.43 -7.93 2.61
N PHE A 310 -2.01 -7.43 3.70
CA PHE A 310 -2.36 -6.02 3.83
C PHE A 310 -1.09 -5.16 4.07
N SER A 311 -0.94 -4.10 3.30
CA SER A 311 0.20 -3.19 3.32
C SER A 311 -0.23 -1.74 3.50
N TYR A 312 0.69 -0.89 3.96
CA TYR A 312 0.51 0.55 3.86
C TYR A 312 0.44 0.98 2.37
N PRO A 313 -0.11 2.17 2.06
CA PRO A 313 0.07 2.81 0.75
C PRO A 313 1.54 2.94 0.36
N ALA A 314 1.82 3.15 -0.92
CA ALA A 314 3.18 3.46 -1.35
C ALA A 314 3.61 4.83 -0.79
N GLU A 315 4.87 5.01 -0.39
CA GLU A 315 5.36 6.33 0.01
C GLU A 315 5.59 7.24 -1.21
N LEU A 316 5.58 8.56 -1.00
CA LEU A 316 5.85 9.51 -2.08
C LEU A 316 7.33 9.44 -2.50
N TYR A 317 7.57 8.67 -3.57
CA TYR A 317 8.89 8.36 -4.11
C TYR A 317 9.12 9.05 -5.45
N TYR A 318 10.39 9.24 -5.82
CA TYR A 318 10.85 9.80 -7.07
C TYR A 318 11.96 8.96 -7.70
N TYR A 319 11.95 8.90 -9.02
CA TYR A 319 12.84 8.11 -9.85
C TYR A 319 13.33 8.92 -11.05
N GLY A 320 14.57 8.68 -11.46
CA GLY A 320 15.11 9.16 -12.73
C GLY A 320 16.01 8.10 -13.35
N ASN A 321 15.86 7.88 -14.65
CA ASN A 321 16.80 7.13 -15.50
C ASN A 321 17.09 8.00 -16.70
N SER A 322 18.28 8.59 -16.72
CA SER A 322 18.54 9.73 -17.58
C SER A 322 19.97 9.79 -18.09
N ARG A 323 20.11 10.28 -19.31
CA ARG A 323 21.40 10.75 -19.84
C ARG A 323 21.84 12.04 -19.15
N ILE A 324 23.06 12.48 -19.44
CA ILE A 324 23.61 13.73 -18.91
C ILE A 324 23.92 14.75 -20.00
N ASN A 325 23.91 16.02 -19.61
CA ASN A 325 24.66 17.08 -20.28
C ASN A 325 25.93 17.37 -19.46
N THR A 326 27.04 17.72 -20.11
CA THR A 326 28.30 18.07 -19.44
C THR A 326 28.82 19.45 -19.85
N SER A 327 29.65 20.02 -18.99
CA SER A 327 30.22 21.36 -19.11
C SER A 327 31.66 21.38 -18.62
N ILE A 328 32.48 22.27 -19.20
CA ILE A 328 33.84 22.58 -18.76
C ILE A 328 33.92 23.90 -17.96
N ILE A 329 32.77 24.54 -17.74
CA ILE A 329 32.59 25.69 -16.85
C ILE A 329 32.13 25.18 -15.47
N ASP A 330 32.81 25.63 -14.42
CA ASP A 330 32.62 25.17 -13.02
C ASP A 330 31.38 25.82 -12.36
N ASP A 331 31.16 27.11 -12.60
CA ASP A 331 30.09 27.93 -11.99
C ASP A 331 28.75 27.87 -12.75
N ARG A 332 28.25 26.66 -13.04
CA ARG A 332 26.94 26.51 -13.71
C ARG A 332 25.76 26.93 -12.84
N MET A 333 25.88 26.82 -11.52
CA MET A 333 24.84 27.14 -10.54
C MET A 333 24.32 28.59 -10.66
N ALA A 334 25.16 29.54 -11.07
CA ALA A 334 24.75 30.94 -11.28
C ALA A 334 23.58 31.10 -12.27
N SER A 335 23.34 30.12 -13.15
CA SER A 335 22.33 30.16 -14.20
C SER A 335 20.94 29.60 -13.80
N TYR A 336 20.76 29.15 -12.55
CA TYR A 336 19.64 28.29 -12.12
C TYR A 336 18.44 29.06 -11.56
N THR A 337 18.51 30.39 -11.47
CA THR A 337 17.45 31.20 -10.84
C THR A 337 16.35 31.57 -11.83
N ASN A 338 15.07 31.34 -11.47
CA ASN A 338 13.87 31.76 -12.21
C ASN A 338 13.80 31.32 -13.70
N ARG A 339 14.30 30.12 -14.03
CA ARG A 339 14.30 29.56 -15.40
C ARG A 339 13.59 28.21 -15.43
N GLU A 340 13.33 27.65 -16.61
CA GLU A 340 12.91 26.26 -16.77
C GLU A 340 14.11 25.31 -16.77
N TRP A 341 13.93 24.02 -16.45
CA TRP A 341 15.03 23.06 -16.52
C TRP A 341 15.59 22.92 -17.94
N SER A 342 14.71 22.91 -18.95
CA SER A 342 15.10 22.93 -20.38
C SER A 342 15.97 24.13 -20.76
N GLN A 343 15.75 25.29 -20.12
CA GLN A 343 16.59 26.48 -20.30
C GLN A 343 17.94 26.35 -19.59
N VAL A 344 18.00 25.79 -18.38
CA VAL A 344 19.26 25.54 -17.67
C VAL A 344 20.13 24.52 -18.41
N LEU A 345 19.52 23.46 -18.96
CA LEU A 345 20.19 22.44 -19.77
C LEU A 345 20.79 23.01 -21.06
N ALA A 346 20.17 24.03 -21.65
CA ALA A 346 20.64 24.68 -22.88
C ALA A 346 21.94 25.46 -22.70
N ASP A 347 22.31 25.79 -21.45
CA ASP A 347 23.58 26.46 -21.16
C ASP A 347 24.79 25.49 -21.26
N TYR A 348 24.58 24.19 -21.08
CA TYR A 348 25.63 23.16 -21.11
C TYR A 348 26.12 22.90 -22.54
N GLU A 349 27.43 22.96 -22.79
CA GLU A 349 27.98 22.88 -24.14
C GLU A 349 27.81 21.49 -24.79
N TYR A 350 27.74 20.43 -23.98
CA TYR A 350 27.76 19.05 -24.47
C TYR A 350 26.49 18.32 -24.04
N ALA A 351 25.49 18.34 -24.91
CA ALA A 351 24.25 17.60 -24.71
C ALA A 351 24.43 16.08 -24.89
N ASN A 352 23.71 15.27 -24.12
CA ASN A 352 23.74 13.79 -24.21
C ASN A 352 25.16 13.18 -24.08
N ALA A 353 26.07 13.86 -23.40
CA ALA A 353 27.50 13.61 -23.43
C ALA A 353 27.97 12.61 -22.35
N LYS A 354 29.30 12.48 -22.22
CA LYS A 354 29.95 11.73 -21.13
C LYS A 354 30.94 12.61 -20.37
N VAL A 355 31.17 12.25 -19.11
CA VAL A 355 32.22 12.83 -18.26
C VAL A 355 33.58 12.61 -18.91
N THR A 356 34.43 13.63 -18.93
CA THR A 356 35.80 13.57 -19.42
C THR A 356 36.75 14.14 -18.35
N LYS A 357 38.06 14.01 -18.55
CA LYS A 357 39.07 14.62 -17.66
C LYS A 357 38.94 16.15 -17.49
N ASN A 358 38.25 16.83 -18.41
CA ASN A 358 38.03 18.29 -18.40
C ASN A 358 36.63 18.68 -17.90
N THR A 359 35.73 17.72 -17.63
CA THR A 359 34.38 18.01 -17.19
C THR A 359 34.41 18.55 -15.77
N THR A 360 33.78 19.70 -15.56
CA THR A 360 33.65 20.38 -14.25
C THR A 360 32.21 20.40 -13.76
N ALA A 361 31.22 20.30 -14.65
CA ALA A 361 29.80 20.26 -14.29
C ALA A 361 29.02 19.24 -15.12
N VAL A 362 28.02 18.64 -14.47
CA VAL A 362 27.14 17.59 -15.01
C VAL A 362 25.69 17.91 -14.62
N ALA A 363 24.78 17.81 -15.59
CA ALA A 363 23.34 17.91 -15.36
C ALA A 363 22.65 16.62 -15.79
N ILE A 364 21.79 16.06 -14.94
CA ILE A 364 20.89 14.96 -15.29
C ILE A 364 19.79 15.55 -16.17
N LYS A 365 19.73 15.09 -17.42
CA LYS A 365 18.94 15.72 -18.47
C LYS A 365 17.43 15.65 -18.21
N GLU A 366 16.89 14.45 -18.04
CA GLU A 366 15.48 14.27 -17.69
C GLU A 366 15.28 14.51 -16.18
N PRO A 367 14.32 15.35 -15.75
CA PRO A 367 13.98 15.52 -14.34
C PRO A 367 13.59 14.20 -13.67
N LEU A 368 13.74 14.15 -12.34
CA LEU A 368 13.14 13.07 -11.57
C LEU A 368 11.62 13.18 -11.63
N GLN A 369 10.97 12.08 -12.01
CA GLN A 369 9.53 11.90 -12.02
C GLN A 369 9.11 11.15 -10.76
N TYR A 370 7.81 11.08 -10.48
CA TYR A 370 7.32 10.28 -9.36
C TYR A 370 7.56 8.80 -9.63
N GLY A 371 7.99 8.03 -8.62
CA GLY A 371 8.14 6.57 -8.68
C GLY A 371 6.80 5.82 -8.62
N VAL A 372 5.76 6.48 -8.12
CA VAL A 372 4.47 5.88 -7.78
C VAL A 372 3.34 6.43 -8.63
N ALA A 373 2.25 5.69 -8.72
CA ALA A 373 1.00 6.11 -9.33
C ALA A 373 0.05 6.68 -8.25
N ASN A 374 -0.93 7.48 -8.68
CA ASN A 374 -1.98 8.00 -7.80
C ASN A 374 -3.35 7.40 -8.16
N LEU A 375 -3.99 6.70 -7.23
CA LEU A 375 -5.41 6.37 -7.31
C LEU A 375 -6.20 7.54 -6.72
N GLN A 376 -7.07 8.17 -7.52
CA GLN A 376 -8.00 9.18 -7.05
C GLN A 376 -9.43 8.62 -7.03
N VAL A 377 -10.12 8.80 -5.91
CA VAL A 377 -11.46 8.26 -5.66
C VAL A 377 -12.49 9.38 -5.55
N LYS A 378 -13.60 9.24 -6.31
CA LYS A 378 -14.79 10.09 -6.23
C LYS A 378 -16.05 9.22 -6.20
N LEU A 379 -16.85 9.32 -5.14
CA LEU A 379 -18.21 8.74 -5.09
C LEU A 379 -19.20 9.67 -5.77
N LYS A 380 -19.91 9.14 -6.76
CA LYS A 380 -21.09 9.77 -7.35
C LYS A 380 -22.28 9.58 -6.41
N GLN A 381 -23.23 10.50 -6.51
CA GLN A 381 -24.54 10.39 -5.86
C GLN A 381 -25.16 9.01 -6.10
N THR A 382 -25.49 8.33 -5.01
CA THR A 382 -26.33 7.13 -5.01
C THR A 382 -27.79 7.50 -4.74
N THR A 383 -28.70 6.55 -4.91
CA THR A 383 -30.11 6.71 -4.56
C THR A 383 -30.28 6.87 -3.05
N SER A 384 -31.30 7.63 -2.62
CA SER A 384 -31.59 7.86 -1.19
C SER A 384 -31.94 6.57 -0.42
N THR A 385 -32.27 5.50 -1.13
CA THR A 385 -32.37 4.13 -0.61
C THR A 385 -31.49 3.20 -1.44
N LEU A 386 -30.95 2.15 -0.80
CA LEU A 386 -30.28 1.03 -1.44
C LEU A 386 -30.91 -0.28 -0.97
N THR A 387 -30.99 -1.26 -1.86
CA THR A 387 -31.55 -2.58 -1.56
C THR A 387 -30.49 -3.51 -0.98
N ASP A 388 -30.85 -4.32 0.03
CA ASP A 388 -30.00 -5.36 0.60
C ASP A 388 -30.24 -6.74 -0.04
N ALA A 389 -29.44 -7.75 0.30
CA ALA A 389 -29.57 -9.11 -0.25
C ALA A 389 -30.84 -9.88 0.15
N LYS A 390 -31.76 -9.25 0.90
CA LYS A 390 -33.13 -9.75 1.15
C LYS A 390 -34.21 -8.95 0.41
N GLY A 391 -33.84 -7.93 -0.36
CA GLY A 391 -34.80 -7.01 -0.98
C GLY A 391 -35.26 -5.88 -0.05
N THR A 392 -34.58 -5.66 1.08
CA THR A 392 -34.94 -4.62 2.07
C THR A 392 -34.33 -3.29 1.67
N GLU A 393 -35.11 -2.20 1.71
CA GLU A 393 -34.57 -0.85 1.51
C GLU A 393 -33.86 -0.32 2.78
N VAL A 394 -32.64 0.17 2.60
CA VAL A 394 -31.79 0.82 3.60
C VAL A 394 -31.59 2.27 3.20
N THR A 395 -31.81 3.20 4.14
CA THR A 395 -31.73 4.65 3.87
C THR A 395 -30.28 5.12 3.79
N VAL A 396 -29.91 5.76 2.69
CA VAL A 396 -28.61 6.40 2.49
C VAL A 396 -28.67 7.87 2.92
N GLY A 397 -28.73 8.10 4.23
CA GLY A 397 -28.69 9.45 4.82
C GLY A 397 -27.30 10.09 4.75
N THR A 398 -27.24 11.42 4.97
CA THR A 398 -26.03 12.26 4.83
C THR A 398 -24.83 11.84 5.67
N THR A 399 -25.04 11.05 6.74
CA THR A 399 -23.98 10.56 7.63
C THR A 399 -23.99 9.04 7.85
N ASN A 400 -24.89 8.31 7.17
CA ASN A 400 -25.18 6.91 7.45
C ASN A 400 -24.04 5.95 7.06
N PHE A 401 -23.22 6.34 6.09
CA PHE A 401 -22.17 5.48 5.53
C PHE A 401 -20.89 6.29 5.27
N PRO A 402 -20.10 6.61 6.31
CA PRO A 402 -18.76 7.18 6.14
C PRO A 402 -17.83 6.12 5.55
N LEU A 403 -17.09 6.50 4.51
CA LEU A 403 -15.93 5.78 3.99
C LEU A 403 -14.78 5.94 4.99
N THR A 404 -14.26 4.82 5.50
CA THR A 404 -13.17 4.77 6.48
C THR A 404 -11.88 4.17 5.94
N GLY A 405 -11.93 3.56 4.75
CA GLY A 405 -10.72 3.11 4.08
C GLY A 405 -10.93 2.69 2.63
N ILE A 406 -9.83 2.61 1.89
CA ILE A 406 -9.74 2.07 0.54
C ILE A 406 -8.77 0.89 0.58
N ILE A 407 -9.12 -0.22 -0.08
CA ILE A 407 -8.23 -1.35 -0.29
C ILE A 407 -7.95 -1.50 -1.78
N VAL A 408 -6.68 -1.52 -2.18
CA VAL A 408 -6.26 -1.70 -3.58
C VAL A 408 -5.49 -3.01 -3.71
N GLY A 409 -6.01 -3.94 -4.52
CA GLY A 409 -5.37 -5.21 -4.79
C GLY A 409 -4.23 -5.12 -5.83
N GLY A 410 -3.72 -6.27 -6.25
CA GLY A 410 -2.80 -6.35 -7.38
C GLY A 410 -1.36 -5.86 -7.12
N GLN A 411 -1.01 -5.46 -5.88
CA GLN A 411 0.23 -4.74 -5.60
C GLN A 411 1.40 -5.71 -5.46
N LEU A 412 2.11 -5.92 -6.56
CA LEU A 412 3.35 -6.68 -6.62
C LEU A 412 4.56 -5.73 -6.53
N PRO A 413 5.74 -6.22 -6.11
CA PRO A 413 6.93 -5.39 -6.11
C PRO A 413 7.38 -5.02 -7.53
N VAL A 414 8.15 -3.94 -7.64
CA VAL A 414 8.65 -3.36 -8.89
C VAL A 414 10.17 -3.37 -8.95
N GLY A 415 10.73 -3.28 -10.16
CA GLY A 415 12.18 -3.27 -10.39
C GLY A 415 12.84 -1.90 -10.19
N PHE A 416 14.08 -1.78 -10.67
CA PHE A 416 14.86 -0.53 -10.65
C PHE A 416 14.15 0.67 -11.29
N ASP A 417 13.25 0.42 -12.24
CA ASP A 417 12.53 1.40 -13.04
C ASP A 417 11.12 1.70 -12.55
N PHE A 418 10.77 1.26 -11.34
CA PHE A 418 9.40 1.25 -10.83
C PHE A 418 8.40 0.51 -11.72
N SER A 419 8.89 -0.30 -12.67
CA SER A 419 8.08 -1.13 -13.53
C SER A 419 7.90 -2.54 -12.96
N PRO A 420 6.70 -3.12 -13.10
CA PRO A 420 6.49 -4.54 -12.89
C PRO A 420 7.17 -5.36 -14.00
N ASN A 421 8.39 -5.82 -13.77
CA ASN A 421 9.14 -6.62 -14.73
C ASN A 421 8.75 -8.11 -14.66
N THR A 422 8.30 -8.69 -15.77
CA THR A 422 8.00 -10.13 -15.88
C THR A 422 9.24 -11.01 -16.06
N ALA A 423 10.39 -10.43 -16.42
CA ALA A 423 11.64 -11.16 -16.63
C ALA A 423 12.43 -11.32 -15.33
N TYR A 424 12.79 -10.22 -14.66
CA TYR A 424 13.57 -10.25 -13.43
C TYR A 424 13.24 -9.14 -12.42
N PRO A 425 13.09 -9.50 -11.12
CA PRO A 425 12.87 -10.86 -10.62
C PRO A 425 11.44 -11.34 -10.94
N VAL A 426 11.24 -12.64 -11.12
CA VAL A 426 9.90 -13.20 -11.34
C VAL A 426 9.12 -13.21 -10.02
N TYR A 427 8.06 -12.42 -9.94
CA TYR A 427 7.15 -12.40 -8.79
C TYR A 427 5.95 -13.33 -8.99
N SER A 428 5.35 -13.76 -7.88
CA SER A 428 4.24 -14.70 -7.83
C SER A 428 3.05 -14.12 -7.04
N GLU A 429 1.91 -14.82 -7.07
CA GLU A 429 0.78 -14.48 -6.18
C GLU A 429 1.15 -14.51 -4.70
N ALA A 430 2.23 -15.18 -4.27
CA ALA A 430 2.68 -15.17 -2.88
C ALA A 430 3.29 -13.81 -2.47
N ASP A 431 3.88 -13.09 -3.43
CA ASP A 431 4.50 -11.77 -3.23
C ASP A 431 3.48 -10.63 -3.22
N MET A 432 2.26 -10.88 -3.73
CA MET A 432 1.25 -9.85 -3.92
C MET A 432 0.64 -9.34 -2.61
N LYS A 433 0.55 -8.01 -2.51
CA LYS A 433 0.00 -7.27 -1.39
C LYS A 433 -1.26 -6.51 -1.79
N PHE A 434 -1.98 -6.06 -0.78
CA PHE A 434 -3.19 -5.26 -0.88
C PHE A 434 -2.96 -4.01 -0.04
N ILE A 435 -2.83 -2.85 -0.69
CA ILE A 435 -2.73 -1.57 0.02
C ILE A 435 -4.03 -1.37 0.79
N TYR A 436 -3.94 -1.05 2.08
CA TYR A 436 -5.06 -0.55 2.89
C TYR A 436 -4.74 0.88 3.31
N ASP A 437 -5.43 1.82 2.69
CA ASP A 437 -5.43 3.21 3.08
C ASP A 437 -6.54 3.45 4.11
N SER A 438 -6.14 3.69 5.35
CA SER A 438 -7.05 4.05 6.46
C SER A 438 -7.08 5.54 6.76
N GLN A 439 -6.37 6.36 5.96
CA GLN A 439 -6.25 7.81 6.14
C GLN A 439 -7.06 8.57 5.09
N VAL A 440 -8.12 7.93 4.60
CA VAL A 440 -9.12 8.49 3.70
C VAL A 440 -9.79 9.69 4.36
N LYS A 441 -9.46 10.88 3.85
CA LYS A 441 -10.09 12.16 4.19
C LYS A 441 -10.51 12.88 2.93
N THR A 442 -11.46 13.81 3.05
CA THR A 442 -11.86 14.69 1.95
C THR A 442 -10.82 15.79 1.74
N ASN A 443 -10.22 15.88 0.56
CA ASN A 443 -9.54 17.10 0.15
C ASN A 443 -10.60 18.19 -0.10
N GLY A 444 -10.51 19.32 0.60
CA GLY A 444 -11.28 20.53 0.29
C GLY A 444 -12.45 20.91 1.22
N ILE A 445 -12.86 20.08 2.19
CA ILE A 445 -13.95 20.44 3.14
C ILE A 445 -13.39 20.72 4.54
N SER A 446 -13.41 21.99 4.94
CA SER A 446 -13.06 22.39 6.30
C SER A 446 -14.21 22.05 7.26
N GLY A 447 -14.12 20.92 7.96
CA GLY A 447 -15.05 20.54 9.05
C GLY A 447 -15.76 19.18 8.91
N SER A 448 -15.46 18.38 7.89
CA SER A 448 -15.94 16.98 7.80
C SER A 448 -14.78 16.01 7.62
N ASP A 449 -14.51 15.17 8.63
CA ASP A 449 -13.39 14.22 8.60
C ASP A 449 -13.58 13.06 7.60
N TYR A 450 -14.82 12.78 7.19
CA TYR A 450 -15.20 11.60 6.41
C TYR A 450 -15.86 11.95 5.07
N PHE A 451 -15.64 11.08 4.10
CA PHE A 451 -16.38 11.05 2.84
C PHE A 451 -17.60 10.15 2.99
N TYR A 452 -18.81 10.63 2.69
CA TYR A 452 -20.04 9.87 2.92
C TYR A 452 -20.62 9.34 1.60
N LEU A 453 -21.20 8.13 1.62
CA LEU A 453 -21.80 7.50 0.45
C LEU A 453 -22.93 8.32 -0.21
N SER A 454 -23.63 9.10 0.60
CA SER A 454 -24.69 10.03 0.21
C SER A 454 -24.18 11.36 -0.37
N SER A 455 -22.87 11.62 -0.35
CA SER A 455 -22.34 12.83 -0.96
C SER A 455 -22.46 12.75 -2.48
N GLU A 456 -23.05 13.79 -3.08
CA GLU A 456 -22.53 14.25 -4.36
C GLU A 456 -21.08 14.65 -4.11
N ALA A 457 -20.12 13.88 -4.64
CA ALA A 457 -18.81 14.45 -4.86
C ALA A 457 -18.95 15.53 -5.92
N ASP A 458 -19.13 16.78 -5.47
CA ASP A 458 -18.71 17.95 -6.23
C ASP A 458 -17.32 17.66 -6.83
N ALA A 459 -17.02 18.23 -8.00
CA ALA A 459 -15.78 17.90 -8.73
C ALA A 459 -14.51 18.10 -7.89
N THR A 460 -14.59 18.92 -6.83
CA THR A 460 -13.58 19.24 -5.81
C THR A 460 -13.41 18.17 -4.71
N THR A 461 -14.44 17.40 -4.36
CA THR A 461 -14.36 16.44 -3.25
C THR A 461 -13.80 15.12 -3.75
N MET A 462 -12.60 14.80 -3.29
CA MET A 462 -11.92 13.55 -3.64
C MET A 462 -11.01 13.11 -2.50
N THR A 463 -10.67 11.83 -2.53
CA THR A 463 -9.57 11.29 -1.74
C THR A 463 -8.59 10.61 -2.69
N ASN A 464 -7.36 10.38 -2.25
CA ASN A 464 -6.30 9.86 -3.10
C ASN A 464 -5.42 8.88 -2.29
N THR A 465 -4.91 7.85 -2.96
CA THR A 465 -4.07 6.79 -2.38
C THR A 465 -2.89 6.53 -3.34
N LEU A 466 -1.66 6.54 -2.82
CA LEU A 466 -0.48 6.22 -3.62
C LEU A 466 -0.30 4.71 -3.78
N VAL A 467 -0.06 4.26 -5.00
CA VAL A 467 0.02 2.84 -5.39
C VAL A 467 1.22 2.57 -6.29
N LEU A 468 1.62 1.31 -6.44
CA LEU A 468 2.64 0.91 -7.41
C LEU A 468 2.02 0.78 -8.81
N GLN A 469 2.86 0.85 -9.84
CA GLN A 469 2.45 0.62 -11.23
C GLN A 469 1.89 -0.81 -11.40
N SER A 470 0.72 -0.93 -12.02
CA SER A 470 0.09 -2.23 -12.28
C SER A 470 0.71 -2.95 -13.47
N TYR A 471 0.66 -4.28 -13.46
CA TYR A 471 1.07 -5.11 -14.59
C TYR A 471 0.18 -4.87 -15.82
N ASN A 472 0.76 -4.95 -17.02
CA ASN A 472 0.01 -4.93 -18.27
C ASN A 472 -1.04 -6.05 -18.31
N ASN A 473 -2.22 -5.74 -18.84
CA ASN A 473 -3.34 -6.67 -19.04
C ASN A 473 -3.78 -7.38 -17.75
N LYS A 474 -3.61 -6.72 -16.59
CA LYS A 474 -4.10 -7.17 -15.29
C LYS A 474 -5.13 -6.20 -14.75
N LYS A 475 -6.31 -6.76 -14.49
CA LYS A 475 -7.37 -6.11 -13.73
C LYS A 475 -6.92 -5.88 -12.30
N VAL A 476 -7.44 -4.83 -11.66
CA VAL A 476 -7.12 -4.51 -10.27
C VAL A 476 -8.39 -4.36 -9.45
N PRO A 477 -8.62 -5.19 -8.41
CA PRO A 477 -9.74 -5.01 -7.50
C PRO A 477 -9.50 -3.84 -6.56
N VAL A 478 -10.56 -3.06 -6.33
CA VAL A 478 -10.58 -1.90 -5.44
C VAL A 478 -11.82 -2.02 -4.55
N LEU A 479 -11.62 -2.04 -3.24
CA LEU A 479 -12.70 -2.14 -2.26
C LEU A 479 -12.81 -0.85 -1.45
N LEU A 480 -14.03 -0.49 -1.12
CA LEU A 480 -14.36 0.63 -0.24
C LEU A 480 -14.88 0.12 1.10
N GLU A 481 -14.25 0.54 2.19
CA GLU A 481 -14.68 0.23 3.55
C GLU A 481 -15.58 1.33 4.11
N PHE A 482 -16.81 0.98 4.47
CA PHE A 482 -17.78 1.89 5.09
C PHE A 482 -18.20 1.38 6.46
N ILE A 483 -18.64 2.27 7.36
CA ILE A 483 -19.37 1.90 8.60
C ILE A 483 -20.88 1.95 8.35
N ASN A 484 -21.64 0.95 8.78
CA ASN A 484 -23.10 1.01 8.81
C ASN A 484 -23.61 1.86 10.00
N ASN A 485 -23.70 3.16 9.82
CA ASN A 485 -24.38 4.09 10.75
C ASN A 485 -25.86 4.34 10.36
N SER A 486 -26.48 3.47 9.56
CA SER A 486 -27.90 3.60 9.23
C SER A 486 -28.82 3.30 10.43
N ASP A 487 -30.14 3.34 10.22
CA ASP A 487 -31.15 3.07 11.24
C ASP A 487 -31.34 1.57 11.54
N LYS A 488 -30.82 0.68 10.68
CA LYS A 488 -31.07 -0.77 10.71
C LYS A 488 -29.83 -1.62 10.39
N ASP A 489 -29.88 -2.88 10.78
CA ASP A 489 -28.99 -3.91 10.23
C ASP A 489 -29.45 -4.27 8.80
N PHE A 490 -28.54 -4.70 7.93
CA PHE A 490 -28.89 -5.15 6.58
C PHE A 490 -28.16 -6.42 6.18
N LYS A 491 -28.71 -7.22 5.26
CA LYS A 491 -28.08 -8.46 4.78
C LYS A 491 -27.18 -8.14 3.57
N GLY A 492 -25.88 -8.34 3.75
CA GLY A 492 -24.91 -8.43 2.66
C GLY A 492 -24.79 -9.85 2.11
N ILE A 493 -23.86 -10.07 1.19
CA ILE A 493 -23.63 -11.37 0.55
C ILE A 493 -23.23 -12.45 1.55
N ASP A 494 -22.29 -12.15 2.45
CA ASP A 494 -21.65 -13.09 3.38
C ASP A 494 -22.24 -13.07 4.80
N GLY A 495 -23.04 -12.07 5.17
CA GLY A 495 -23.48 -11.90 6.55
C GLY A 495 -24.49 -10.77 6.77
N ILE A 496 -24.94 -10.60 8.01
CA ILE A 496 -25.67 -9.39 8.41
C ILE A 496 -24.64 -8.32 8.76
N VAL A 497 -24.70 -7.18 8.07
CA VAL A 497 -23.95 -5.98 8.43
C VAL A 497 -24.70 -5.27 9.55
N TYR A 498 -24.20 -5.43 10.78
CA TYR A 498 -24.78 -4.82 11.96
C TYR A 498 -24.54 -3.31 12.02
N ARG A 499 -25.42 -2.58 12.70
CA ARG A 499 -25.22 -1.17 12.99
C ARG A 499 -23.93 -0.94 13.79
N GLY A 500 -23.14 0.03 13.36
CA GLY A 500 -21.84 0.37 13.95
C GLY A 500 -20.69 -0.55 13.53
N THR A 501 -20.91 -1.57 12.68
CA THR A 501 -19.83 -2.39 12.12
C THR A 501 -19.46 -1.95 10.70
N LYS A 502 -18.30 -2.41 10.23
CA LYS A 502 -17.79 -2.11 8.89
C LYS A 502 -18.25 -3.12 7.85
N PHE A 503 -18.41 -2.66 6.62
CA PHE A 503 -18.65 -3.48 5.44
C PHE A 503 -17.83 -2.98 4.24
N TYR A 504 -17.69 -3.85 3.24
CA TYR A 504 -16.88 -3.62 2.05
C TYR A 504 -17.75 -3.72 0.80
N LEU A 505 -17.58 -2.78 -0.11
CA LEU A 505 -18.13 -2.86 -1.47
C LEU A 505 -16.98 -3.02 -2.45
N ALA A 506 -17.02 -4.06 -3.27
CA ALA A 506 -15.98 -4.39 -4.24
C ALA A 506 -16.26 -3.77 -5.62
N GLY A 507 -15.19 -3.29 -6.24
CA GLY A 507 -15.09 -2.95 -7.65
C GLY A 507 -13.82 -3.60 -8.26
N GLU A 508 -13.73 -3.60 -9.58
CA GLU A 508 -12.62 -4.11 -10.38
C GLU A 508 -12.42 -3.14 -11.53
N VAL A 509 -11.19 -2.63 -11.72
CA VAL A 509 -10.82 -1.80 -12.86
C VAL A 509 -10.18 -2.69 -13.91
N ASP A 510 -10.65 -2.62 -15.15
CA ASP A 510 -10.12 -3.38 -16.27
C ASP A 510 -9.23 -2.47 -17.14
N PRO A 511 -7.99 -2.86 -17.50
CA PRO A 511 -7.22 -2.06 -18.46
C PRO A 511 -7.92 -1.87 -19.82
N GLU A 512 -8.84 -2.78 -20.21
CA GLU A 512 -9.67 -2.60 -21.41
C GLU A 512 -10.61 -1.37 -21.35
N ASP A 513 -10.87 -0.82 -20.17
CA ASP A 513 -11.62 0.44 -20.02
C ASP A 513 -10.86 1.64 -20.61
N PHE A 514 -9.54 1.52 -20.84
CA PHE A 514 -8.68 2.55 -21.44
C PHE A 514 -8.32 2.28 -22.90
N LYS A 515 -8.87 1.24 -23.56
CA LYS A 515 -8.51 0.87 -24.95
C LYS A 515 -8.62 2.01 -25.97
N ASP A 516 -9.54 2.95 -25.74
CA ASP A 516 -9.82 4.10 -26.60
C ASP A 516 -8.99 5.34 -26.21
N ASP A 517 -8.14 5.25 -25.17
CA ASP A 517 -7.21 6.30 -24.78
C ASP A 517 -6.07 6.43 -25.83
N PRO A 518 -5.68 7.67 -26.22
CA PRO A 518 -4.61 7.89 -27.20
C PRO A 518 -3.20 7.48 -26.73
N ARG A 519 -2.98 7.28 -25.42
CA ARG A 519 -1.66 6.92 -24.85
C ARG A 519 -1.41 5.41 -24.92
N THR A 520 -1.09 4.96 -26.14
CA THR A 520 -1.00 3.53 -26.50
C THR A 520 0.10 2.74 -25.79
N ASP A 521 1.11 3.42 -25.28
CA ASP A 521 2.28 2.87 -24.59
C ASP A 521 1.98 2.45 -23.14
N ILE A 522 0.96 3.06 -22.53
CA ILE A 522 0.60 2.83 -21.13
C ILE A 522 -0.78 2.19 -20.94
N ARG A 523 -1.77 2.46 -21.81
CA ARG A 523 -3.21 2.09 -21.61
C ARG A 523 -3.53 0.63 -21.28
N ASP A 524 -2.62 -0.30 -21.52
CA ASP A 524 -2.74 -1.71 -21.11
C ASP A 524 -2.64 -1.90 -19.58
N ARG A 525 -2.53 -0.82 -18.78
CA ARG A 525 -2.40 -0.82 -17.31
C ARG A 525 -3.58 -0.11 -16.65
N VAL A 526 -3.86 -0.45 -15.39
CA VAL A 526 -4.79 0.31 -14.54
C VAL A 526 -4.11 1.51 -13.90
N PHE A 527 -2.91 1.29 -13.36
CA PHE A 527 -2.08 2.30 -12.71
C PHE A 527 -0.74 2.40 -13.42
N THR A 528 -0.34 3.63 -13.74
CA THR A 528 0.94 3.96 -14.38
C THR A 528 1.70 4.95 -13.51
N GLN A 529 3.01 4.73 -13.39
CA GLN A 529 3.92 5.63 -12.68
C GLN A 529 3.78 7.07 -13.18
N ASP A 530 3.68 8.04 -12.27
CA ASP A 530 3.48 9.47 -12.59
C ASP A 530 2.16 9.84 -13.31
N TYR A 531 1.14 8.98 -13.19
CA TYR A 531 -0.23 9.27 -13.62
C TYR A 531 -1.23 9.21 -12.46
N THR A 532 -2.31 9.98 -12.57
CA THR A 532 -3.51 9.84 -11.73
C THR A 532 -4.55 9.02 -12.47
N THR A 533 -5.03 7.98 -11.80
CA THR A 533 -6.19 7.18 -12.20
C THR A 533 -7.38 7.61 -11.37
N THR A 534 -8.29 8.39 -11.95
CA THR A 534 -9.51 8.83 -11.28
C THR A 534 -10.62 7.80 -11.47
N LEU A 535 -11.05 7.14 -10.39
CA LEU A 535 -12.22 6.27 -10.37
C LEU A 535 -13.45 7.07 -9.92
N ASN A 536 -14.41 7.22 -10.83
CA ASN A 536 -15.71 7.81 -10.55
C ASN A 536 -16.70 6.68 -10.25
N MET A 537 -17.04 6.52 -8.99
CA MET A 537 -17.64 5.30 -8.44
C MET A 537 -19.11 5.52 -8.08
N LYS A 538 -19.96 4.57 -8.43
CA LYS A 538 -21.39 4.62 -8.11
C LYS A 538 -21.82 3.31 -7.46
N VAL A 539 -22.29 3.40 -6.22
CA VAL A 539 -22.91 2.26 -5.53
C VAL A 539 -24.37 2.18 -5.98
N THR A 540 -24.80 1.00 -6.40
CA THR A 540 -26.14 0.74 -6.93
C THR A 540 -26.98 -0.17 -6.04
N SER A 541 -26.35 -0.95 -5.15
CA SER A 541 -27.04 -1.86 -4.21
C SER A 541 -26.12 -2.19 -3.02
N LEU A 542 -26.71 -2.61 -1.90
CA LEU A 542 -26.01 -3.23 -0.76
C LEU A 542 -26.05 -4.77 -0.80
N GLU A 543 -26.73 -5.37 -1.79
CA GLU A 543 -26.77 -6.82 -1.99
C GLU A 543 -25.39 -7.48 -2.03
N LYS A 544 -24.39 -6.77 -2.56
CA LYS A 544 -23.00 -7.24 -2.73
C LYS A 544 -22.03 -6.67 -1.68
N ALA A 545 -22.57 -6.15 -0.57
CA ALA A 545 -21.77 -5.75 0.58
C ALA A 545 -21.21 -6.98 1.30
N TYR A 546 -19.93 -6.97 1.61
CA TYR A 546 -19.25 -7.98 2.41
C TYR A 546 -19.00 -7.48 3.84
N ASN A 547 -19.03 -8.38 4.82
CA ASN A 547 -18.57 -8.14 6.18
C ASN A 547 -17.08 -8.50 6.34
N VAL A 548 -16.59 -9.45 5.54
CA VAL A 548 -15.20 -9.90 5.48
C VAL A 548 -14.57 -9.41 4.18
N VAL A 549 -13.29 -9.04 4.17
CA VAL A 549 -12.62 -8.69 2.91
C VAL A 549 -12.47 -9.96 2.06
N PRO A 550 -13.18 -10.10 0.92
CA PRO A 550 -13.11 -11.30 0.08
C PRO A 550 -11.70 -11.51 -0.48
N ASN A 551 -11.34 -12.74 -0.80
CA ASN A 551 -10.06 -13.05 -1.44
C ASN A 551 -9.85 -12.25 -2.74
N LEU A 552 -8.92 -11.29 -2.70
CA LEU A 552 -8.65 -10.38 -3.82
C LEU A 552 -7.81 -11.04 -4.94
N LEU A 553 -7.49 -12.34 -4.80
CA LEU A 553 -6.89 -13.18 -5.82
C LEU A 553 -7.95 -13.96 -6.63
N SER A 554 -9.18 -14.04 -6.12
CA SER A 554 -10.21 -14.96 -6.60
C SER A 554 -11.22 -14.27 -7.51
N PRO A 555 -11.60 -14.84 -8.67
CA PRO A 555 -12.62 -14.28 -9.57
C PRO A 555 -14.06 -14.42 -9.01
N ARG A 556 -14.21 -14.67 -7.71
CA ARG A 556 -15.49 -14.83 -6.99
C ARG A 556 -15.96 -13.55 -6.28
N MET A 557 -15.24 -12.45 -6.44
CA MET A 557 -15.71 -11.15 -5.97
C MET A 557 -16.96 -10.73 -6.76
N GLU A 558 -18.04 -10.43 -6.05
CA GLU A 558 -19.25 -9.88 -6.63
C GLU A 558 -19.24 -8.35 -6.52
N MET A 559 -19.46 -7.70 -7.66
CA MET A 559 -19.28 -6.26 -7.82
C MET A 559 -20.44 -5.48 -7.17
N GLY A 560 -20.11 -4.64 -6.18
CA GLY A 560 -21.05 -3.71 -5.52
C GLY A 560 -20.93 -2.26 -6.01
N ILE A 561 -19.94 -1.96 -6.85
CA ILE A 561 -19.64 -0.61 -7.34
C ILE A 561 -19.45 -0.61 -8.86
N GLU A 562 -20.15 0.31 -9.53
CA GLU A 562 -19.87 0.69 -10.92
C GLU A 562 -18.70 1.69 -10.95
N LEU A 563 -17.61 1.36 -11.64
CA LEU A 563 -16.42 2.20 -11.78
C LEU A 563 -16.37 2.84 -13.18
N VAL A 564 -16.06 4.13 -13.25
CA VAL A 564 -15.69 4.79 -14.52
C VAL A 564 -14.31 5.42 -14.36
N PRO A 565 -13.26 4.80 -14.91
CA PRO A 565 -11.89 5.28 -14.77
C PRO A 565 -11.55 6.41 -15.77
N LYS A 566 -10.52 7.19 -15.45
CA LYS A 566 -9.90 8.18 -16.36
C LYS A 566 -8.44 8.40 -15.98
N TRP A 567 -7.59 8.61 -16.99
CA TRP A 567 -6.18 8.98 -16.79
C TRP A 567 -5.87 10.45 -17.08
N VAL A 568 -5.08 11.05 -16.20
CA VAL A 568 -4.48 12.38 -16.36
C VAL A 568 -3.00 12.26 -16.01
N SER A 569 -2.11 12.73 -16.90
CA SER A 569 -0.68 12.82 -16.56
C SER A 569 -0.52 13.80 -15.42
N THR A 570 0.30 13.44 -14.43
CA THR A 570 0.48 14.28 -13.24
C THR A 570 1.73 15.14 -13.30
N THR A 571 2.50 15.01 -14.38
CA THR A 571 3.46 15.99 -14.86
C THR A 571 3.01 16.48 -16.25
N PRO A 572 3.16 17.78 -16.57
CA PRO A 572 2.92 18.24 -17.93
C PRO A 572 3.92 17.59 -18.88
N GLU A 573 3.44 16.86 -19.89
CA GLU A 573 4.31 16.45 -20.99
C GLU A 573 4.76 17.70 -21.75
N GLU A 574 6.08 17.97 -21.77
CA GLU A 574 6.65 18.79 -22.83
C GLU A 574 6.46 17.99 -24.13
N VAL A 575 5.37 18.28 -24.84
CA VAL A 575 5.14 17.79 -26.21
C VAL A 575 6.21 18.42 -27.10
N LEU A 576 7.33 17.70 -27.25
CA LEU A 576 8.36 17.98 -28.23
C LEU A 576 7.77 17.72 -29.63
N LEU A 577 7.32 18.79 -30.27
CA LEU A 577 7.01 18.87 -31.71
C LEU A 577 8.29 18.88 -32.55
#